data_AF-A0A7Z9KBL7-F1
#
_entry.id   AF-A0A7Z9KBL7-F1
#
_cell.length_a   1.000
_cell.length_b   1.000
_cell.length_c   1.000
_cell.angle_alpha   90.00
_cell.angle_beta   90.00
_cell.angle_gamma   90.00
#
_symmetry.space_group_name_H-M   'P 1'
#
loop_
_entity.id
_entity.type
_entity.pdbx_description
1 polymer ?
#
loop_
_entity_poly.entity_id
_entity_poly.type
_entity_poly.pdbx_seq_one_letter_code
_entity_poly.pdbx_strand_id
1 'polypeptide(L)'
;MMQELLNSLISGVQGGGLQVIDLTQLLNEDTPILELPPQWGQTIKYKSHEISKYDDRGPFWYWNNFETGEHTGTHLDSPSHWASGADKGTVDEIPVSGL
;
A
#
# COMPACT_ATOMS: atom_id res chain seq x y z
N MET A 1 -0.13 -33.32 0.47
CA MET A 1 -1.12 -32.38 1.01
C MET A 1 -0.71 -30.91 0.81
N MET A 2 0.19 -30.30 1.60
CA MET A 2 0.53 -28.87 1.44
C MET A 2 1.24 -28.56 0.12
N GLN A 3 2.16 -29.42 -0.30
CA GLN A 3 2.87 -29.25 -1.57
C GLN A 3 1.93 -29.39 -2.80
N GLU A 4 0.95 -30.28 -2.73
CA GLU A 4 -0.06 -30.43 -3.79
C GLU A 4 -0.97 -29.22 -3.90
N LEU A 5 -1.35 -28.62 -2.76
CA LEU A 5 -2.15 -27.39 -2.72
C LEU A 5 -1.40 -26.22 -3.38
N LEU A 6 -0.15 -25.99 -3.00
CA LEU A 6 0.66 -24.92 -3.57
C LEU A 6 0.91 -25.13 -5.07
N ASN A 7 1.17 -26.37 -5.51
CA ASN A 7 1.32 -26.70 -6.92
C ASN A 7 0.03 -26.44 -7.71
N SER A 8 -1.13 -26.74 -7.13
CA SER A 8 -2.44 -26.50 -7.75
C SER A 8 -2.73 -25.01 -7.87
N LEU A 9 -2.40 -24.22 -6.85
CA LEU A 9 -2.50 -22.75 -6.88
C LEU A 9 -1.65 -22.17 -8.02
N ILE A 10 -0.37 -22.56 -8.10
CA ILE A 10 0.54 -22.09 -9.15
C ILE A 10 0.02 -22.47 -10.54
N SER A 11 -0.39 -23.73 -10.72
CA SER A 11 -0.89 -24.23 -12.01
C SER A 11 -2.20 -23.54 -12.40
N GLY A 12 -3.07 -23.25 -11.42
CA GLY A 12 -4.32 -22.53 -11.62
C GLY A 12 -4.10 -21.10 -12.09
N VAL A 13 -3.16 -20.37 -11.47
CA VAL A 13 -2.83 -18.99 -11.87
C VAL A 13 -2.15 -18.98 -13.26
N GLN A 14 -1.14 -19.82 -13.49
CA GLN A 14 -0.42 -19.87 -14.77
C GLN A 14 -1.32 -20.32 -15.94
N GLY A 15 -2.21 -21.28 -15.68
CA GLY A 15 -3.14 -21.82 -16.67
C GLY A 15 -4.40 -20.97 -16.88
N GLY A 16 -4.59 -19.88 -16.12
CA GLY A 16 -5.79 -19.04 -16.17
C GLY A 16 -7.06 -19.66 -15.58
N GLY A 17 -6.94 -20.80 -14.87
CA GLY A 17 -8.04 -21.39 -14.09
C GLY A 17 -8.36 -20.63 -12.80
N LEU A 18 -7.41 -19.80 -12.34
CA LEU A 18 -7.57 -18.84 -11.25
C LEU A 18 -7.28 -17.43 -11.78
N GLN A 19 -8.13 -16.48 -11.44
CA GLN A 19 -7.97 -15.07 -11.80
C GLN A 19 -7.38 -14.29 -10.63
N VAL A 20 -6.43 -13.41 -10.92
CA VAL A 20 -5.93 -12.40 -9.98
C VAL A 20 -6.65 -11.10 -10.30
N ILE A 21 -7.37 -10.56 -9.33
CA ILE A 21 -8.15 -9.31 -9.47
C ILE A 21 -7.47 -8.25 -8.60
N ASP A 22 -7.09 -7.13 -9.21
CA ASP A 22 -6.58 -5.98 -8.49
C ASP A 22 -7.73 -5.18 -7.87
N LEU A 23 -7.65 -4.91 -6.57
CA LEU A 23 -8.62 -4.13 -5.80
C LEU A 23 -8.02 -2.79 -5.34
N THR A 24 -6.87 -2.42 -5.88
CA THR A 24 -6.10 -1.23 -5.51
C THR A 24 -6.46 -0.05 -6.42
N GLN A 25 -6.68 1.12 -5.83
CA GLN A 25 -6.79 2.37 -6.59
C GLN A 25 -5.39 2.88 -6.96
N LEU A 26 -5.27 3.48 -8.15
CA LEU A 26 -4.01 4.13 -8.55
C LEU A 26 -3.70 5.29 -7.59
N LEU A 27 -2.53 5.23 -6.96
CA LEU A 27 -2.03 6.30 -6.08
C LEU A 27 -1.33 7.39 -6.90
N ASN A 28 -1.81 8.62 -6.80
CA ASN A 28 -1.27 9.80 -7.47
C ASN A 28 -1.69 11.09 -6.75
N GLU A 29 -1.28 12.26 -7.27
CA GLU A 29 -1.56 13.56 -6.64
C GLU A 29 -3.05 13.95 -6.64
N ASP A 30 -3.85 13.35 -7.53
CA ASP A 30 -5.29 13.53 -7.59
C ASP A 30 -6.05 12.55 -6.67
N THR A 31 -5.36 11.61 -6.01
CA THR A 31 -5.98 10.69 -5.05
C THR A 31 -6.72 11.50 -3.97
N PRO A 32 -8.05 11.34 -3.84
CA PRO A 32 -8.80 12.01 -2.79
C PRO A 32 -8.30 11.57 -1.41
N ILE A 33 -8.19 12.51 -0.48
CA ILE A 33 -7.80 12.23 0.91
C ILE A 33 -8.94 12.57 1.86
N LEU A 34 -8.91 11.94 3.03
CA LEU A 34 -9.80 12.29 4.14
C LEU A 34 -9.52 13.73 4.60
N GLU A 35 -10.56 14.55 4.66
CA GLU A 35 -10.52 15.86 5.29
C GLU A 35 -11.28 15.82 6.62
N LEU A 36 -10.59 16.19 7.70
CA LEU A 36 -11.17 16.31 9.03
C LEU A 36 -11.63 17.75 9.29
N PRO A 37 -12.47 18.00 10.31
CA PRO A 37 -12.73 19.35 10.78
C PRO A 37 -11.42 20.13 11.06
N PRO A 38 -11.40 21.46 10.80
CA PRO A 38 -10.16 22.25 10.72
C PRO A 38 -9.36 22.34 12.03
N GLN A 39 -9.97 22.04 13.17
CA GLN A 39 -9.29 21.99 14.45
C GLN A 39 -8.41 20.72 14.65
N TRP A 40 -8.54 19.71 13.78
CA TRP A 40 -7.76 18.48 13.85
C TRP A 40 -6.60 18.49 12.86
N GLY A 41 -5.54 17.73 13.19
CA GLY A 41 -4.42 17.51 12.27
C GLY A 41 -4.90 16.82 10.99
N GLN A 42 -4.39 17.27 9.84
CA GLN A 42 -4.78 16.74 8.53
C GLN A 42 -3.69 15.82 7.99
N THR A 43 -4.10 14.74 7.32
CA THR A 43 -3.18 13.91 6.56
C THR A 43 -2.62 14.69 5.36
N ILE A 44 -1.36 14.45 5.01
CA ILE A 44 -0.78 15.06 3.81
C ILE A 44 -1.26 14.31 2.56
N LYS A 45 -1.45 15.04 1.46
CA LYS A 45 -1.69 14.43 0.14
C LYS A 45 -0.45 13.69 -0.34
N TYR A 46 -0.66 12.68 -1.18
CA TYR A 46 0.43 12.05 -1.92
C TYR A 46 1.16 13.10 -2.77
N LYS A 47 2.49 13.09 -2.70
CA LYS A 47 3.35 13.83 -3.62
C LYS A 47 4.51 12.96 -4.06
N SER A 48 4.91 13.10 -5.31
CA SER A 48 6.07 12.43 -5.88
C SER A 48 7.17 13.44 -6.19
N HIS A 49 8.41 13.09 -5.90
CA HIS A 49 9.58 13.92 -6.13
C HIS A 49 10.59 13.14 -6.97
N GLU A 50 10.67 13.46 -8.26
CA GLU A 50 11.59 12.81 -9.18
C GLU A 50 13.04 13.02 -8.74
N ILE A 51 13.76 11.91 -8.55
CA ILE A 51 15.18 11.92 -8.20
C ILE A 51 16.00 12.04 -9.49
N SER A 52 15.73 11.15 -10.45
CA SER A 52 16.34 11.14 -11.79
C SER A 52 15.41 10.51 -12.81
N LYS A 53 15.63 10.82 -14.08
CA LYS A 53 14.92 10.19 -15.20
C LYS A 53 15.78 10.14 -16.45
N TYR A 54 16.72 9.19 -16.48
CA TYR A 54 17.62 8.96 -17.62
C TYR A 54 18.33 10.24 -18.08
N ASP A 55 18.71 11.06 -17.11
CA ASP A 55 19.32 12.38 -17.29
C ASP A 55 20.63 12.45 -16.48
N ASP A 56 21.25 13.63 -16.40
CA ASP A 56 22.54 13.80 -15.73
C ASP A 56 22.49 13.47 -14.22
N ARG A 57 21.29 13.45 -13.60
CA ARG A 57 21.09 13.06 -12.20
C ARG A 57 21.10 11.54 -12.02
N GLY A 58 20.84 10.77 -13.09
CA GLY A 58 20.80 9.31 -13.10
C GLY A 58 20.67 8.78 -14.53
N PRO A 59 21.79 8.56 -15.26
CA PRO A 59 21.76 8.34 -16.71
C PRO A 59 21.07 7.05 -17.16
N PHE A 60 20.96 6.07 -16.28
CA PHE A 60 20.48 4.73 -16.62
C PHE A 60 19.23 4.30 -15.83
N TRP A 61 18.66 5.16 -14.98
CA TRP A 61 17.51 4.79 -14.14
C TRP A 61 16.56 5.94 -13.87
N TYR A 62 15.32 5.56 -13.58
CA TYR A 62 14.23 6.44 -13.17
C TYR A 62 13.67 5.96 -11.82
N TRP A 63 13.42 6.92 -10.93
CA TRP A 63 12.86 6.68 -9.60
C TRP A 63 12.47 8.00 -8.93
N ASN A 64 11.60 7.93 -7.93
CA ASN A 64 11.08 9.06 -7.18
C ASN A 64 11.18 8.81 -5.67
N ASN A 65 11.39 9.87 -4.90
CA ASN A 65 10.90 9.90 -3.52
C ASN A 65 9.39 10.14 -3.54
N PHE A 66 8.70 9.81 -2.46
CA PHE A 66 7.32 10.21 -2.28
C PHE A 66 7.05 10.53 -0.80
N GLU A 67 6.04 11.37 -0.56
CA GLU A 67 5.49 11.63 0.77
C GLU A 67 3.98 11.42 0.74
N THR A 68 3.43 10.86 1.81
CA THR A 68 2.00 10.58 1.97
C THR A 68 1.69 10.32 3.45
N GLY A 69 0.44 10.43 3.87
CA GLY A 69 0.01 9.88 5.17
C GLY A 69 -0.35 8.40 5.09
N GLU A 70 -0.36 7.71 6.23
CA GLU A 70 -0.64 6.26 6.34
C GLU A 70 -2.02 5.88 5.75
N HIS A 71 -3.01 6.76 5.88
CA HIS A 71 -4.39 6.55 5.44
C HIS A 71 -4.69 7.22 4.09
N THR A 72 -3.84 6.99 3.10
CA THR A 72 -3.98 7.57 1.74
C THR A 72 -4.30 6.49 0.71
N GLY A 73 -5.32 6.71 -0.12
CA GLY A 73 -5.72 5.74 -1.16
C GLY A 73 -6.20 4.41 -0.57
N THR A 74 -5.96 3.30 -1.27
CA THR A 74 -6.18 1.95 -0.72
C THR A 74 -5.12 1.67 0.35
N HIS A 75 -5.53 1.55 1.61
CA HIS A 75 -4.64 1.42 2.78
C HIS A 75 -5.15 0.36 3.78
N LEU A 76 -4.38 0.15 4.85
CA LEU A 76 -4.68 -0.79 5.93
C LEU A 76 -4.70 -0.06 7.27
N ASP A 77 -5.76 -0.24 8.04
CA ASP A 77 -5.87 0.27 9.42
C ASP A 77 -5.43 -0.81 10.41
N SER A 78 -4.44 -0.51 11.24
CA SER A 78 -4.09 -1.35 12.39
C SER A 78 -5.03 -1.10 13.57
N PRO A 79 -5.16 -2.04 14.52
CA PRO A 79 -5.92 -1.83 15.75
C PRO A 79 -5.52 -0.57 16.54
N SER A 80 -4.24 -0.22 16.53
CA SER A 80 -3.70 0.96 17.20
C SER A 80 -4.11 2.30 16.59
N HIS A 81 -4.71 2.31 15.38
CA HIS A 81 -5.20 3.54 14.75
C HIS A 81 -6.29 4.23 15.59
N TRP A 82 -7.09 3.46 16.33
CA TRP A 82 -8.19 3.99 17.13
C TRP A 82 -7.92 3.92 18.64
N ALA A 83 -8.43 4.91 19.39
CA ALA A 83 -8.16 5.04 20.82
C ALA A 83 -8.59 3.82 21.65
N SER A 84 -9.63 3.09 21.24
CA SER A 84 -10.06 1.84 21.91
C SER A 84 -9.09 0.68 21.74
N GLY A 85 -8.14 0.78 20.80
CA GLY A 85 -7.08 -0.19 20.55
C GLY A 85 -5.68 0.38 20.75
N ALA A 86 -5.54 1.49 21.49
CA ALA A 86 -4.25 2.18 21.66
C ALA A 86 -3.14 1.31 22.27
N ASP A 87 -3.49 0.22 22.97
CA ASP A 87 -2.57 -0.76 23.56
C ASP A 87 -2.39 -2.02 22.69
N LYS A 88 -2.88 -2.01 21.45
CA LYS A 88 -2.84 -3.13 20.50
C LYS A 88 -1.79 -2.89 19.42
N GLY A 89 -1.59 -3.91 18.56
CA GLY A 89 -0.50 -3.93 17.60
C GLY A 89 -0.61 -2.90 16.47
N THR A 90 0.56 -2.47 16.02
CA THR A 90 0.81 -1.66 14.82
C THR A 90 0.94 -2.54 13.58
N VAL A 91 1.03 -1.93 12.39
CA VAL A 91 1.08 -2.67 11.12
C VAL A 91 2.29 -3.63 11.01
N ASP A 92 3.40 -3.33 11.67
CA ASP A 92 4.61 -4.17 11.74
C ASP A 92 4.50 -5.35 12.72
N GLU A 93 3.45 -5.38 13.55
CA GLU A 93 3.18 -6.44 14.52
C GLU A 93 2.05 -7.39 14.08
N ILE A 94 1.38 -7.12 12.95
CA ILE A 94 0.31 -7.97 12.43
C ILE A 94 0.92 -9.34 12.05
N PRO A 95 0.41 -10.47 12.60
CA PRO A 95 0.88 -11.79 12.20
C PRO A 95 0.66 -12.02 10.71
N VAL A 96 1.63 -12.63 10.02
CA VAL A 96 1.53 -12.92 8.56
C VAL A 96 0.29 -13.74 8.20
N SER A 97 -0.20 -14.58 9.12
CA SER A 97 -1.44 -15.35 8.92
C SER A 97 -2.72 -14.50 8.89
N GLY A 98 -2.63 -13.22 9.26
CA GLY A 98 -3.72 -12.24 9.20
C GLY A 98 -3.65 -11.30 7.99
N LEU A 99 -2.68 -11.50 7.09
CA LEU A 99 -2.57 -10.86 5.78
C LEU A 99 -3.14 -11.78 4.71
#